data_AF-A0A7S0KMW5-F1
#
_entry.id   AF-A0A7S0KMW5-F1
#
_cell.length_a   1.000
_cell.length_b   1.000
_cell.length_c   1.000
_cell.angle_alpha   90.00
_cell.angle_beta   90.00
_cell.angle_gamma   90.00
#
_symmetry.space_group_name_H-M   'P 1'
#
loop_
_entity.id
_entity.type
_entity.pdbx_description
1 polymer ?
#
loop_
_entity_poly.entity_id
_entity_poly.type
_entity_poly.pdbx_seq_one_letter_code
_entity_poly.pdbx_strand_id
1 'polypeptide(L)'
;TTPTTTTDATKEAIARVARRTFASLEPEMRRQRERFEQRLRSGIDTVMKYEDDVCQVCALSVIPVEELRAKGRALASDGAVTDAAPAAVAEATEPTLTELTMSVEDGTLLALLAWFKNDFFTWVNAIKCEKCDVDMTYTRTDSATTDEEREGQAGRVEVYSCASCSALAKFPRFNSPVKLLETRRGRCGEWANAFTLCARAMGYRARWCLDWTDHVWTEVWSENQRAWLHCDSCENVCDKPLLYEQGWGKKLTYVIAFSVEGIVDVTRRYVKDMNVVRPRRGEVYEVWLKQTLKSLTDELRIKRGFLPDEIQHLEREDAREQEELSLDAKDVGESLPGRRSGSIAWRRARGELGNDS
;
A
#
# COMPACT_ATOMS: atom_id res chain seq x y z
N THR A 1 5.49 24.45 61.36
CA THR A 1 4.19 24.08 60.76
C THR A 1 4.30 24.30 59.26
N THR A 2 4.45 23.21 58.53
CA THR A 2 4.82 23.14 57.11
C THR A 2 3.61 23.32 56.19
N PRO A 3 3.73 24.08 55.08
CA PRO A 3 2.67 24.24 54.08
C PRO A 3 2.82 23.15 53.00
N THR A 4 2.43 21.92 53.30
CA THR A 4 2.51 20.80 52.34
C THR A 4 1.14 20.40 51.76
N THR A 5 0.06 20.81 52.42
CA THR A 5 -1.30 20.29 52.17
C THR A 5 -2.00 20.86 50.93
N THR A 6 -1.70 22.10 50.52
CA THR A 6 -2.40 22.78 49.41
C THR A 6 -1.98 22.25 48.04
N THR A 7 -0.71 21.89 47.87
CA THR A 7 -0.15 21.32 46.65
C THR A 7 -0.66 19.90 46.37
N ASP A 8 -0.79 19.08 47.41
CA ASP A 8 -1.27 17.69 47.25
C ASP A 8 -2.78 17.63 46.99
N ALA A 9 -3.58 18.48 47.65
CA ALA A 9 -5.01 18.61 47.35
C ALA A 9 -5.27 19.07 45.90
N THR A 10 -4.41 19.93 45.35
CA THR A 10 -4.50 20.40 43.96
C THR A 10 -4.13 19.29 42.97
N LYS A 11 -3.08 18.51 43.24
CA LYS A 11 -2.71 17.34 42.42
C LYS A 11 -3.80 16.27 42.43
N GLU A 12 -4.40 15.99 43.58
CA GLU A 12 -5.49 15.04 43.75
C GLU A 12 -6.73 15.46 42.94
N ALA A 13 -7.06 16.75 42.96
CA ALA A 13 -8.17 17.32 42.18
C ALA A 13 -7.91 17.22 40.67
N ILE A 14 -6.71 17.56 40.19
CA ILE A 14 -6.30 17.41 38.79
C ILE A 14 -6.39 15.94 38.37
N ALA A 15 -5.86 15.01 39.17
CA ALA A 15 -5.91 13.59 38.89
C ALA A 15 -7.35 13.04 38.84
N ARG A 16 -8.27 13.57 39.67
CA ARG A 16 -9.69 13.22 39.65
C ARG A 16 -10.38 13.72 38.38
N VAL A 17 -10.12 14.96 37.98
CA VAL A 17 -10.67 15.53 36.74
C VAL A 17 -10.12 14.79 35.52
N ALA A 18 -8.82 14.49 35.50
CA ALA A 18 -8.20 13.69 34.45
C ALA A 18 -8.86 12.30 34.35
N ARG A 19 -8.98 11.56 35.47
CA ARG A 19 -9.64 10.23 35.50
C ARG A 19 -11.07 10.27 34.97
N ARG A 20 -11.86 11.27 35.38
CA ARG A 20 -13.24 11.44 34.87
C ARG A 20 -13.27 11.74 33.36
N THR A 21 -12.36 12.59 32.91
CA THR A 21 -12.24 12.94 31.48
C THR A 21 -11.84 11.72 30.66
N PHE A 22 -10.81 10.97 31.08
CA PHE A 22 -10.42 9.72 30.44
C PHE A 22 -11.56 8.69 30.41
N ALA A 23 -12.25 8.48 31.55
CA ALA A 23 -13.38 7.57 31.61
C ALA A 23 -14.51 7.96 30.65
N SER A 24 -14.74 9.27 30.44
CA SER A 24 -15.74 9.76 29.48
C SER A 24 -15.34 9.57 28.01
N LEU A 25 -14.04 9.53 27.70
CA LEU A 25 -13.50 9.32 26.35
C LEU A 25 -13.35 7.83 25.99
N GLU A 26 -13.25 6.95 26.99
CA GLU A 26 -13.01 5.52 26.80
C GLU A 26 -13.97 4.83 25.80
N PRO A 27 -15.30 5.10 25.80
CA PRO A 27 -16.20 4.48 24.82
C PRO A 27 -15.88 4.88 23.37
N GLU A 28 -15.51 6.13 23.12
CA GLU A 28 -15.14 6.58 21.78
C GLU A 28 -13.78 6.03 21.37
N MET A 29 -12.80 6.06 22.26
CA MET A 29 -11.47 5.46 22.02
C MET A 29 -11.58 3.96 21.73
N ARG A 30 -12.52 3.25 22.37
CA ARG A 30 -12.80 1.84 22.08
C ARG A 30 -13.37 1.67 20.67
N ARG A 31 -14.43 2.40 20.31
CA ARG A 31 -15.02 2.35 18.96
C ARG A 31 -14.01 2.70 17.87
N GLN A 32 -13.12 3.65 18.14
CA GLN A 32 -12.08 4.05 17.20
C GLN A 32 -11.07 2.92 16.99
N ARG A 33 -10.60 2.27 18.06
CA ARG A 33 -9.75 1.07 17.98
C ARG A 33 -10.43 -0.08 17.25
N GLU A 34 -11.70 -0.34 17.53
CA GLU A 34 -12.49 -1.39 16.86
C GLU A 34 -12.57 -1.14 15.34
N ARG A 35 -12.85 0.10 14.92
CA ARG A 35 -12.85 0.49 13.50
C ARG A 35 -11.47 0.35 12.86
N PHE A 36 -10.41 0.74 13.58
CA PHE A 36 -9.05 0.63 13.09
C PHE A 36 -8.66 -0.84 12.90
N GLU A 37 -8.93 -1.68 13.90
CA GLU A 37 -8.66 -3.12 13.83
C GLU A 37 -9.49 -3.80 12.73
N GLN A 38 -10.76 -3.43 12.58
CA GLN A 38 -11.59 -3.94 11.48
C GLN A 38 -10.95 -3.65 10.11
N ARG A 39 -10.43 -2.43 9.93
CA ARG A 39 -9.74 -2.05 8.69
C ARG A 39 -8.43 -2.83 8.49
N LEU A 40 -7.69 -3.13 9.57
CA LEU A 40 -6.53 -4.03 9.52
C LEU A 40 -6.94 -5.44 9.08
N ARG A 41 -8.00 -6.00 9.68
CA ARG A 41 -8.51 -7.34 9.34
C ARG A 41 -8.98 -7.42 7.89
N SER A 42 -9.66 -6.39 7.37
CA SER A 42 -10.01 -6.32 5.95
C SER A 42 -8.78 -6.29 5.02
N GLY A 43 -7.66 -5.71 5.46
CA GLY A 43 -6.39 -5.79 4.75
C GLY A 43 -5.84 -7.22 4.69
N ILE A 44 -5.91 -7.96 5.81
CA ILE A 44 -5.57 -9.40 5.84
C ILE A 44 -6.47 -10.18 4.87
N ASP A 45 -7.79 -9.99 4.94
CA ASP A 45 -8.75 -10.67 4.08
C ASP A 45 -8.48 -10.39 2.60
N THR A 46 -7.95 -9.20 2.27
CA THR A 46 -7.58 -8.84 0.90
C THR A 46 -6.39 -9.66 0.42
N VAL A 47 -5.30 -9.73 1.20
CA VAL A 47 -4.08 -10.42 0.78
C VAL A 47 -4.20 -11.93 0.78
N MET A 48 -5.08 -12.48 1.62
CA MET A 48 -5.36 -13.92 1.64
C MET A 48 -5.96 -14.42 0.32
N LYS A 49 -6.64 -13.56 -0.45
CA LYS A 49 -7.17 -13.91 -1.78
C LYS A 49 -6.08 -14.18 -2.80
N TYR A 50 -4.88 -13.62 -2.62
CA TYR A 50 -3.77 -13.82 -3.56
C TYR A 50 -3.12 -15.20 -3.43
N GLU A 51 -3.41 -15.92 -2.34
CA GLU A 51 -2.92 -17.28 -2.10
C GLU A 51 -3.87 -18.37 -2.62
N ASP A 52 -4.97 -17.98 -3.26
CA ASP A 52 -5.86 -18.92 -3.94
C ASP A 52 -5.22 -19.38 -5.26
N ASP A 53 -5.01 -20.69 -5.40
CA ASP A 53 -4.34 -21.29 -6.56
C ASP A 53 -5.06 -20.96 -7.88
N VAL A 54 -6.40 -20.91 -7.86
CA VAL A 54 -7.18 -20.58 -9.06
C VAL A 54 -6.92 -19.13 -9.45
N CYS A 55 -6.83 -18.22 -8.49
CA CYS A 55 -6.49 -16.82 -8.73
C CYS A 55 -5.08 -16.69 -9.35
N GLN A 56 -4.09 -17.40 -8.81
CA GLN A 56 -2.72 -17.37 -9.35
C GLN A 56 -2.62 -17.97 -10.74
N VAL A 57 -3.31 -19.10 -11.01
CA VAL A 57 -3.37 -19.70 -12.35
C VAL A 57 -4.04 -18.75 -13.35
N CYS A 58 -5.13 -18.09 -12.97
CA CYS A 58 -5.77 -17.08 -13.82
C CYS A 58 -4.82 -15.93 -14.14
N ALA A 59 -4.05 -15.45 -13.17
CA ALA A 59 -3.04 -14.41 -13.40
C ALA A 59 -1.93 -14.89 -14.35
N LEU A 60 -1.36 -16.08 -14.11
CA LEU A 60 -0.33 -16.65 -14.99
C LEU A 60 -0.81 -16.88 -16.41
N SER A 61 -2.11 -17.14 -16.61
CA SER A 61 -2.69 -17.33 -17.95
C SER A 61 -2.69 -16.06 -18.82
N VAL A 62 -2.61 -14.88 -18.20
CA VAL A 62 -2.64 -13.58 -18.90
C VAL A 62 -1.29 -12.85 -18.89
N ILE A 63 -0.36 -13.22 -18.01
CA ILE A 63 0.98 -12.63 -17.93
C ILE A 63 1.88 -13.26 -19.00
N PRO A 64 2.59 -12.47 -19.83
CA PRO A 64 3.56 -12.99 -20.79
C PRO A 64 4.89 -13.35 -20.09
N VAL A 65 4.85 -14.37 -19.22
CA VAL A 65 5.93 -14.69 -18.25
C VAL A 65 7.30 -14.80 -18.90
N GLU A 66 7.42 -15.53 -20.00
CA GLU A 66 8.72 -15.77 -20.66
C GLU A 66 9.28 -14.50 -21.31
N GLU A 67 8.43 -13.63 -21.85
CA GLU A 67 8.84 -12.34 -22.39
C GLU A 67 9.31 -11.41 -21.28
N LEU A 68 8.61 -11.37 -20.16
CA LEU A 68 9.00 -10.54 -19.01
C LEU A 68 10.32 -11.02 -18.40
N ARG A 69 10.52 -12.34 -18.25
CA ARG A 69 11.80 -12.91 -17.80
C ARG A 69 12.93 -12.62 -18.79
N ALA A 70 12.66 -12.64 -20.09
CA ALA A 70 13.66 -12.27 -21.10
C ALA A 70 14.06 -10.79 -20.99
N LYS A 71 13.09 -9.89 -20.79
CA LYS A 71 13.34 -8.46 -20.50
C LYS A 71 14.14 -8.28 -19.21
N GLY A 72 13.80 -9.04 -18.16
CA GLY A 72 14.54 -9.01 -16.89
C GLY A 72 16.00 -9.44 -17.05
N ARG A 73 16.26 -10.50 -17.82
CA ARG A 73 17.64 -10.91 -18.15
C ARG A 73 18.42 -9.84 -18.92
N ALA A 74 17.78 -9.17 -19.87
CA ALA A 74 18.40 -8.08 -20.63
C ALA A 74 18.76 -6.89 -19.71
N LEU A 75 17.84 -6.50 -18.82
CA LEU A 75 18.10 -5.43 -17.84
C LEU A 75 19.24 -5.78 -16.88
N ALA A 76 19.33 -7.04 -16.44
CA ALA A 76 20.42 -7.52 -15.59
C ALA A 76 21.77 -7.57 -16.35
N SER A 77 21.77 -7.92 -17.65
CA SER A 77 23.00 -7.98 -18.45
C SER A 77 23.53 -6.63 -18.90
N ASP A 78 22.66 -5.64 -19.07
CA ASP A 78 23.04 -4.30 -19.53
C ASP A 78 23.66 -3.44 -18.41
N GLY A 79 23.84 -4.00 -17.21
CA GLY A 79 24.50 -3.32 -16.09
C GLY A 79 23.79 -2.05 -15.67
N ALA A 80 22.46 -1.96 -15.88
CA ALA A 80 21.68 -0.86 -15.37
C ALA A 80 21.81 -0.85 -13.85
N VAL A 81 22.67 0.06 -13.36
CA VAL A 81 22.80 0.42 -11.96
C VAL A 81 21.41 0.86 -11.53
N THR A 82 20.75 0.07 -10.68
CA THR A 82 19.62 0.59 -9.94
C THR A 82 20.18 1.64 -8.98
N ASP A 83 19.61 2.84 -8.93
CA ASP A 83 19.86 3.84 -7.88
C ASP A 83 19.32 3.36 -6.51
N ALA A 84 19.50 2.08 -6.19
CA ALA A 84 19.17 1.49 -4.91
C ALA A 84 20.08 2.13 -3.87
N ALA A 85 19.51 3.03 -3.07
CA ALA A 85 20.21 3.59 -1.93
C ALA A 85 20.41 2.48 -0.88
N PRO A 86 21.65 2.14 -0.48
CA PRO A 86 21.84 1.12 0.52
C PRO A 86 21.21 1.56 1.85
N ALA A 87 20.29 0.73 2.36
CA ALA A 87 19.94 0.72 3.77
C ALA A 87 21.23 0.39 4.54
N ALA A 88 21.67 1.36 5.34
CA ALA A 88 22.94 1.28 6.05
C ALA A 88 22.85 0.25 7.17
N VAL A 89 23.63 -0.83 7.06
CA VAL A 89 23.86 -1.78 8.17
C VAL A 89 25.15 -1.37 8.86
N ALA A 90 25.08 -1.07 10.14
CA ALA A 90 26.24 -0.85 10.98
C ALA A 90 26.65 -2.19 11.63
N GLU A 91 27.74 -2.80 11.16
CA GLU A 91 28.82 -3.33 12.01
C GLU A 91 30.04 -3.82 11.20
N ALA A 92 31.17 -3.13 11.43
CA ALA A 92 32.55 -3.60 11.47
C ALA A 92 33.00 -4.77 10.57
N THR A 93 33.22 -4.48 9.30
CA THR A 93 34.45 -4.75 8.52
C THR A 93 34.18 -4.11 7.15
N GLU A 94 35.01 -3.19 6.69
CA GLU A 94 34.72 -2.40 5.48
C GLU A 94 34.23 -3.30 4.33
N PRO A 95 32.96 -3.17 3.87
CA PRO A 95 32.61 -3.58 2.55
C PRO A 95 32.87 -2.37 1.65
N THR A 96 33.90 -2.49 0.83
CA THR A 96 33.99 -1.76 -0.45
C THR A 96 32.60 -1.65 -1.07
N LEU A 97 32.24 -0.48 -1.63
CA LEU A 97 31.07 -0.32 -2.49
C LEU A 97 31.02 -1.47 -3.52
N THR A 98 30.35 -2.56 -3.21
CA THR A 98 29.96 -3.55 -4.20
C THR A 98 28.69 -3.00 -4.80
N GLU A 99 28.82 -2.38 -5.98
CA GLU A 99 27.70 -2.14 -6.87
C GLU A 99 26.89 -3.44 -6.94
N LEU A 100 25.74 -3.48 -6.27
CA LEU A 100 24.82 -4.60 -6.42
C LEU A 100 24.27 -4.50 -7.83
N THR A 101 24.77 -5.36 -8.71
CA THR A 101 24.24 -5.50 -10.06
C THR A 101 22.79 -5.96 -9.96
N MET A 102 21.92 -5.40 -10.79
CA MET A 102 20.51 -5.77 -10.85
C MET A 102 20.37 -7.29 -11.09
N SER A 103 19.57 -7.96 -10.26
CA SER A 103 19.26 -9.37 -10.46
C SER A 103 18.25 -9.56 -11.61
N VAL A 104 18.16 -10.78 -12.14
CA VAL A 104 17.16 -11.12 -13.16
C VAL A 104 15.75 -10.97 -12.60
N GLU A 105 15.57 -11.31 -11.34
CA GLU A 105 14.30 -11.19 -10.60
C GLU A 105 13.88 -9.73 -10.46
N ASP A 106 14.78 -8.84 -10.01
CA ASP A 106 14.50 -7.40 -9.89
C ASP A 106 14.21 -6.79 -11.28
N GLY A 107 15.00 -7.16 -12.30
CA GLY A 107 14.75 -6.74 -13.68
C GLY A 107 13.40 -7.24 -14.21
N THR A 108 12.99 -8.46 -13.86
CA THR A 108 11.70 -9.04 -14.25
C THR A 108 10.55 -8.30 -13.55
N LEU A 109 10.73 -7.87 -12.29
CA LEU A 109 9.77 -7.03 -11.58
C LEU A 109 9.57 -5.67 -12.27
N LEU A 110 10.65 -5.02 -12.71
CA LEU A 110 10.58 -3.79 -13.49
C LEU A 110 9.83 -4.01 -14.82
N ALA A 111 10.12 -5.11 -15.52
CA ALA A 111 9.42 -5.48 -16.74
C ALA A 111 7.92 -5.73 -16.50
N LEU A 112 7.56 -6.35 -15.36
CA LEU A 112 6.18 -6.60 -14.96
C LEU A 112 5.43 -5.29 -14.70
N LEU A 113 6.02 -4.33 -13.97
CA LEU A 113 5.43 -3.00 -13.76
C LEU A 113 5.16 -2.28 -15.08
N ALA A 114 6.15 -2.29 -15.99
CA ALA A 114 6.03 -1.64 -17.29
C ALA A 114 4.93 -2.27 -18.15
N TRP A 115 4.89 -3.60 -18.24
CA TRP A 115 3.83 -4.32 -18.96
C TRP A 115 2.45 -4.05 -18.36
N PHE A 116 2.34 -4.08 -17.03
CA PHE A 116 1.05 -3.90 -16.36
C PHE A 116 0.46 -2.53 -16.70
N LYS A 117 1.28 -1.48 -16.67
CA LYS A 117 0.84 -0.11 -16.95
C LYS A 117 0.58 0.17 -18.42
N ASN A 118 1.46 -0.29 -19.30
CA ASN A 118 1.48 0.17 -20.70
C ASN A 118 0.64 -0.74 -21.61
N ASP A 119 0.51 -2.03 -21.27
CA ASP A 119 -0.07 -3.03 -22.16
C ASP A 119 -1.30 -3.71 -21.55
N PHE A 120 -1.33 -3.93 -20.23
CA PHE A 120 -2.34 -4.78 -19.62
C PHE A 120 -3.53 -4.04 -19.02
N PHE A 121 -3.30 -2.98 -18.24
CA PHE A 121 -4.34 -2.37 -17.39
C PHE A 121 -4.58 -0.90 -17.74
N THR A 122 -5.83 -0.46 -17.71
CA THR A 122 -6.25 0.88 -18.17
C THR A 122 -6.83 1.72 -17.03
N TRP A 123 -6.42 3.00 -16.95
CA TRP A 123 -6.95 3.93 -15.96
C TRP A 123 -8.34 4.45 -16.34
N VAL A 124 -9.27 4.45 -15.39
CA VAL A 124 -10.64 4.96 -15.60
C VAL A 124 -10.88 6.21 -14.75
N ASN A 125 -10.90 7.37 -15.42
CA ASN A 125 -11.38 8.63 -14.81
C ASN A 125 -12.91 8.66 -14.79
N ALA A 126 -13.49 8.64 -15.99
CA ALA A 126 -14.90 8.50 -16.28
C ALA A 126 -15.07 7.40 -17.34
N ILE A 127 -16.23 6.75 -17.36
CA ILE A 127 -16.55 5.78 -18.43
C ILE A 127 -17.07 6.51 -19.66
N LYS A 128 -16.78 5.97 -20.84
CA LYS A 128 -17.27 6.48 -22.13
C LYS A 128 -18.61 5.87 -22.50
N CYS A 129 -19.47 6.66 -23.14
CA CYS A 129 -20.74 6.19 -23.66
C CYS A 129 -20.51 5.28 -24.88
N GLU A 130 -21.01 4.05 -24.85
CA GLU A 130 -20.86 3.09 -25.96
C GLU A 130 -21.42 3.60 -27.30
N LYS A 131 -22.43 4.47 -27.27
CA LYS A 131 -23.08 4.99 -28.48
C LYS A 131 -22.45 6.27 -29.01
N CYS A 132 -21.91 7.11 -28.13
CA CYS A 132 -21.48 8.48 -28.47
C CYS A 132 -19.96 8.67 -28.35
N ASP A 133 -19.25 7.74 -27.71
CA ASP A 133 -17.82 7.80 -27.37
C ASP A 133 -17.39 9.06 -26.59
N VAL A 134 -18.34 9.71 -25.92
CA VAL A 134 -18.08 10.85 -25.03
C VAL A 134 -17.95 10.38 -23.58
N ASP A 135 -17.12 11.08 -22.80
CA ASP A 135 -17.01 10.87 -21.36
C ASP A 135 -18.36 11.14 -20.69
N MET A 136 -18.77 10.22 -19.82
CA MET A 136 -20.03 10.30 -19.10
C MET A 136 -19.86 10.96 -17.74
N THR A 137 -20.95 11.55 -17.23
CA THR A 137 -20.94 12.26 -15.94
C THR A 137 -21.44 11.35 -14.83
N TYR A 138 -20.68 11.27 -13.73
CA TYR A 138 -21.11 10.56 -12.53
C TYR A 138 -22.44 11.10 -12.04
N THR A 139 -23.38 10.21 -11.75
CA THR A 139 -24.74 10.56 -11.30
C THR A 139 -24.98 10.11 -9.88
N ARG A 140 -24.74 8.83 -9.58
CA ARG A 140 -25.00 8.23 -8.26
C ARG A 140 -24.18 6.97 -8.05
N THR A 141 -24.25 6.42 -6.84
CA THR A 141 -23.67 5.12 -6.49
C THR A 141 -24.80 4.19 -6.05
N ASP A 142 -24.87 3.01 -6.66
CA ASP A 142 -25.80 1.94 -6.34
C ASP A 142 -25.05 0.78 -5.64
N SER A 143 -25.79 -0.12 -4.98
CA SER A 143 -25.27 -1.39 -4.48
C SER A 143 -25.13 -2.43 -5.60
N ALA A 144 -24.29 -3.45 -5.39
CA ALA A 144 -24.21 -4.61 -6.28
C ALA A 144 -25.55 -5.36 -6.33
N THR A 145 -26.08 -5.53 -7.53
CA THR A 145 -27.44 -6.03 -7.81
C THR A 145 -27.47 -7.18 -8.82
N THR A 146 -26.51 -7.25 -9.75
CA THR A 146 -26.39 -8.35 -10.72
C THR A 146 -25.51 -9.47 -10.15
N ASP A 147 -25.61 -10.68 -10.74
CA ASP A 147 -24.74 -11.81 -10.37
C ASP A 147 -23.26 -11.47 -10.63
N GLU A 148 -22.95 -10.89 -11.79
CA GLU A 148 -21.59 -10.43 -12.12
C GLU A 148 -21.05 -9.42 -11.09
N GLU A 149 -21.87 -8.44 -10.68
CA GLU A 149 -21.50 -7.46 -9.65
C GLU A 149 -21.18 -8.14 -8.31
N ARG A 150 -21.95 -9.17 -7.93
CA ARG A 150 -21.75 -9.93 -6.69
C ARG A 150 -20.53 -10.85 -6.76
N GLU A 151 -20.39 -11.63 -7.82
CA GLU A 151 -19.28 -12.56 -8.06
C GLU A 151 -17.95 -11.81 -8.17
N GLY A 152 -17.95 -10.65 -8.82
CA GLY A 152 -16.80 -9.75 -8.87
C GLY A 152 -16.51 -9.02 -7.55
N GLN A 153 -17.31 -9.27 -6.50
CA GLN A 153 -17.21 -8.62 -5.18
C GLN A 153 -17.23 -7.09 -5.29
N ALA A 154 -18.12 -6.53 -6.13
CA ALA A 154 -18.24 -5.10 -6.29
C ALA A 154 -18.69 -4.45 -4.98
N GLY A 155 -17.81 -3.66 -4.36
CA GLY A 155 -18.14 -2.97 -3.11
C GLY A 155 -19.16 -1.83 -3.30
N ARG A 156 -19.20 -1.28 -4.51
CA ARG A 156 -20.15 -0.27 -4.96
C ARG A 156 -20.23 -0.24 -6.49
N VAL A 157 -21.31 0.29 -7.05
CA VAL A 157 -21.51 0.47 -8.49
C VAL A 157 -21.74 1.93 -8.81
N GLU A 158 -20.80 2.56 -9.49
CA GLU A 158 -20.93 3.96 -9.92
C GLU A 158 -21.80 4.02 -11.18
N VAL A 159 -22.81 4.90 -11.21
CA VAL A 159 -23.70 5.08 -12.36
C VAL A 159 -23.42 6.42 -13.01
N TYR A 160 -23.25 6.38 -14.33
CA TYR A 160 -22.94 7.55 -15.15
C TYR A 160 -24.04 7.79 -16.18
N SER A 161 -24.19 9.05 -16.60
CA SER A 161 -25.14 9.47 -17.64
C SER A 161 -24.42 10.18 -18.78
N CYS A 162 -24.81 9.87 -20.01
CA CYS A 162 -24.31 10.51 -21.23
C CYS A 162 -25.06 11.83 -21.46
N ALA A 163 -24.35 12.95 -21.54
CA ALA A 163 -24.97 14.26 -21.79
C ALA A 163 -25.60 14.38 -23.18
N SER A 164 -25.19 13.56 -24.15
CA SER A 164 -25.66 13.64 -25.54
C SER A 164 -26.89 12.80 -25.82
N CYS A 165 -26.99 11.59 -25.23
CA CYS A 165 -28.08 10.64 -25.52
C CYS A 165 -28.83 10.15 -24.28
N SER A 166 -28.52 10.69 -23.11
CA SER A 166 -29.11 10.34 -21.81
C SER A 166 -28.99 8.87 -21.40
N ALA A 167 -28.18 8.08 -22.11
CA ALA A 167 -27.93 6.69 -21.77
C ALA A 167 -27.23 6.59 -20.42
N LEU A 168 -27.60 5.57 -19.63
CA LEU A 168 -26.94 5.25 -18.38
C LEU A 168 -25.95 4.10 -18.60
N ALA A 169 -24.82 4.17 -17.91
CA ALA A 169 -23.85 3.10 -17.86
C ALA A 169 -23.36 2.90 -16.43
N LYS A 170 -23.01 1.65 -16.10
CA LYS A 170 -22.53 1.26 -14.78
C LYS A 170 -21.04 1.01 -14.82
N PHE A 171 -20.37 1.36 -13.72
CA PHE A 171 -18.99 1.04 -13.44
C PHE A 171 -18.88 0.39 -12.06
N PRO A 172 -18.99 -0.95 -12.00
CA PRO A 172 -18.78 -1.70 -10.76
C PRO A 172 -17.34 -1.55 -10.27
N ARG A 173 -17.16 -1.24 -8.97
CA ARG A 173 -15.85 -1.19 -8.30
C ARG A 173 -15.53 -2.57 -7.73
N PHE A 174 -15.06 -3.45 -8.60
CA PHE A 174 -14.77 -4.86 -8.30
C PHE A 174 -13.59 -5.03 -7.32
N ASN A 175 -13.71 -5.99 -6.40
CA ASN A 175 -12.63 -6.37 -5.48
C ASN A 175 -12.13 -7.80 -5.70
N SER A 176 -12.78 -8.59 -6.55
CA SER A 176 -12.28 -9.89 -7.00
C SER A 176 -11.07 -9.66 -7.93
N PRO A 177 -9.86 -10.10 -7.56
CA PRO A 177 -8.69 -9.86 -8.39
C PRO A 177 -8.78 -10.60 -9.73
N VAL A 178 -9.43 -11.77 -9.80
CA VAL A 178 -9.70 -12.48 -11.05
C VAL A 178 -10.60 -11.67 -11.99
N LYS A 179 -11.67 -11.04 -11.48
CA LYS A 179 -12.53 -10.17 -12.30
C LYS A 179 -11.75 -8.93 -12.80
N LEU A 180 -10.75 -8.48 -12.07
CA LEU A 180 -9.88 -7.39 -12.51
C LEU A 180 -8.93 -7.81 -13.65
N LEU A 181 -8.49 -9.07 -13.71
CA LEU A 181 -7.72 -9.59 -14.86
C LEU A 181 -8.54 -9.65 -16.16
N GLU A 182 -9.85 -9.79 -16.04
CA GLU A 182 -10.80 -9.76 -17.16
C GLU A 182 -11.12 -8.32 -17.58
N THR A 183 -11.53 -7.47 -16.62
CA THR A 183 -11.98 -6.10 -16.90
C THR A 183 -10.83 -5.15 -17.24
N ARG A 184 -9.62 -5.44 -16.74
CA ARG A 184 -8.35 -4.75 -17.05
C ARG A 184 -8.41 -3.24 -16.92
N ARG A 185 -9.25 -2.73 -16.02
CA ARG A 185 -9.46 -1.30 -15.89
C ARG A 185 -9.91 -0.90 -14.50
N GLY A 186 -9.52 0.30 -14.07
CA GLY A 186 -9.95 0.87 -12.80
C GLY A 186 -9.13 2.04 -12.33
N ARG A 187 -9.10 2.24 -11.01
CA ARG A 187 -8.31 3.27 -10.33
C ARG A 187 -7.30 2.59 -9.38
N CYS A 188 -6.59 3.36 -8.55
CA CYS A 188 -5.51 2.82 -7.72
C CYS A 188 -5.88 1.55 -6.93
N GLY A 189 -7.10 1.49 -6.39
CA GLY A 189 -7.65 0.29 -5.74
C GLY A 189 -7.57 -0.97 -6.61
N GLU A 190 -8.17 -0.92 -7.81
CA GLU A 190 -8.18 -2.03 -8.76
C GLU A 190 -6.77 -2.35 -9.30
N TRP A 191 -5.98 -1.31 -9.58
CA TRP A 191 -4.62 -1.44 -10.09
C TRP A 191 -3.71 -2.17 -9.10
N ALA A 192 -3.66 -1.72 -7.84
CA ALA A 192 -2.83 -2.36 -6.80
C ALA A 192 -3.33 -3.78 -6.49
N ASN A 193 -4.64 -4.00 -6.48
CA ASN A 193 -5.23 -5.32 -6.22
C ASN A 193 -4.82 -6.35 -7.29
N ALA A 194 -5.03 -6.03 -8.57
CA ALA A 194 -4.68 -6.91 -9.67
C ALA A 194 -3.15 -7.08 -9.82
N PHE A 195 -2.37 -6.01 -9.64
CA PHE A 195 -0.91 -6.08 -9.71
C PHE A 195 -0.31 -6.94 -8.59
N THR A 196 -0.82 -6.82 -7.35
CA THR A 196 -0.34 -7.64 -6.22
C THR A 196 -0.61 -9.13 -6.49
N LEU A 197 -1.77 -9.48 -7.05
CA LEU A 197 -2.03 -10.86 -7.51
C LEU A 197 -1.01 -11.30 -8.57
N CYS A 198 -0.72 -10.46 -9.57
CA CYS A 198 0.26 -10.78 -10.61
C CYS A 198 1.66 -11.04 -10.01
N ALA A 199 2.10 -10.20 -9.07
CA ALA A 199 3.38 -10.38 -8.38
C ALA A 199 3.41 -11.71 -7.59
N ARG A 200 2.36 -12.00 -6.81
CA ARG A 200 2.25 -13.28 -6.09
C ARG A 200 2.25 -14.49 -7.02
N ALA A 201 1.51 -14.42 -8.12
CA ALA A 201 1.44 -15.49 -9.12
C ALA A 201 2.78 -15.73 -9.84
N MET A 202 3.60 -14.69 -10.01
CA MET A 202 4.97 -14.81 -10.52
C MET A 202 5.98 -15.35 -9.50
N GLY A 203 5.55 -15.62 -8.26
CA GLY A 203 6.37 -16.20 -7.20
C GLY A 203 7.02 -15.17 -6.27
N TYR A 204 6.76 -13.88 -6.44
CA TYR A 204 7.32 -12.85 -5.55
C TYR A 204 6.61 -12.84 -4.20
N ARG A 205 7.36 -12.67 -3.11
CA ARG A 205 6.78 -12.23 -1.83
C ARG A 205 6.31 -10.79 -2.01
N ALA A 206 5.02 -10.54 -1.80
CA ALA A 206 4.42 -9.25 -2.07
C ALA A 206 3.51 -8.82 -0.91
N ARG A 207 3.53 -7.53 -0.62
CA ARG A 207 2.61 -6.88 0.31
C ARG A 207 1.67 -5.95 -0.44
N TRP A 208 0.42 -5.91 -0.02
CA TRP A 208 -0.49 -4.84 -0.40
C TRP A 208 -0.39 -3.72 0.65
N CYS A 209 -0.05 -2.51 0.21
CA CYS A 209 0.15 -1.37 1.08
C CYS A 209 -1.06 -0.44 1.01
N LEU A 210 -1.59 -0.08 2.17
CA LEU A 210 -2.72 0.84 2.31
C LEU A 210 -2.30 2.08 3.08
N ASP A 211 -2.34 3.21 2.38
CA ASP A 211 -2.24 4.54 2.96
C ASP A 211 -3.64 5.01 3.39
N TRP A 212 -3.76 5.42 4.65
CA TRP A 212 -5.01 5.88 5.24
C TRP A 212 -5.59 7.10 4.54
N THR A 213 -4.78 7.84 3.79
CA THR A 213 -5.14 9.02 3.01
C THR A 213 -5.55 8.70 1.56
N ASP A 214 -6.19 7.55 1.36
CA ASP A 214 -6.86 7.12 0.11
C ASP A 214 -5.88 6.87 -1.05
N HIS A 215 -4.86 6.05 -0.81
CA HIS A 215 -4.03 5.46 -1.86
C HIS A 215 -3.56 4.05 -1.47
N VAL A 216 -3.24 3.23 -2.48
CA VAL A 216 -2.77 1.86 -2.30
C VAL A 216 -1.73 1.52 -3.37
N TRP A 217 -0.80 0.64 -3.02
CA TRP A 217 0.27 0.16 -3.89
C TRP A 217 0.78 -1.21 -3.40
N THR A 218 1.89 -1.67 -3.95
CA THR A 218 2.50 -2.97 -3.61
C THR A 218 3.92 -2.79 -3.11
N GLU A 219 4.36 -3.58 -2.14
CA GLU A 219 5.80 -3.79 -1.88
C GLU A 219 6.17 -5.21 -2.32
N VAL A 220 7.37 -5.38 -2.88
CA VAL A 220 7.89 -6.70 -3.29
C VAL A 220 9.26 -6.93 -2.64
N TRP A 221 9.46 -8.10 -2.04
CA TRP A 221 10.76 -8.46 -1.46
C TRP A 221 11.78 -8.74 -2.56
N SER A 222 12.91 -8.07 -2.51
CA SER A 222 14.08 -8.40 -3.35
C SER A 222 15.05 -9.26 -2.54
N GLU A 223 15.30 -10.49 -3.00
CA GLU A 223 16.32 -11.36 -2.40
C GLU A 223 17.73 -10.81 -2.60
N ASN A 224 17.98 -10.10 -3.71
CA ASN A 224 19.28 -9.51 -4.03
C ASN A 224 19.61 -8.36 -3.09
N GLN A 225 18.64 -7.49 -2.82
CA GLN A 225 18.81 -6.32 -1.96
C GLN A 225 18.50 -6.62 -0.48
N ARG A 226 17.83 -7.74 -0.21
CA ARG A 226 17.35 -8.14 1.13
C ARG A 226 16.49 -7.04 1.77
N ALA A 227 15.60 -6.46 0.97
CA ALA A 227 14.75 -5.33 1.34
C ALA A 227 13.41 -5.39 0.59
N TRP A 228 12.41 -4.71 1.16
CA TRP A 228 11.10 -4.51 0.53
C TRP A 228 11.16 -3.32 -0.43
N LEU A 229 10.94 -3.57 -1.71
CA LEU A 229 10.91 -2.55 -2.75
C LEU A 229 9.51 -1.99 -2.92
N HIS A 230 9.37 -0.68 -2.80
CA HIS A 230 8.15 0.04 -3.16
C HIS A 230 7.82 -0.17 -4.63
N CYS A 231 6.57 -0.51 -4.96
CA CYS A 231 6.08 -0.70 -6.33
C CYS A 231 4.70 -0.05 -6.52
N ASP A 232 4.62 1.06 -7.24
CA ASP A 232 3.35 1.67 -7.67
C ASP A 232 3.09 1.36 -9.15
N SER A 233 2.18 0.41 -9.39
CA SER A 233 1.78 0.00 -10.75
C SER A 233 1.03 1.09 -11.51
N CYS A 234 0.31 1.99 -10.82
CA CYS A 234 -0.39 3.11 -11.45
C CYS A 234 0.60 4.09 -12.08
N GLU A 235 1.78 4.21 -11.49
CA GLU A 235 2.80 5.16 -11.91
C GLU A 235 3.96 4.51 -12.68
N ASN A 236 4.06 3.17 -12.67
CA ASN A 236 5.22 2.40 -13.14
C ASN A 236 6.50 2.89 -12.46
N VAL A 237 6.46 2.90 -11.13
CA VAL A 237 7.55 3.36 -10.27
C VAL A 237 7.94 2.23 -9.33
N CYS A 238 9.23 1.93 -9.27
CA CYS A 238 9.84 1.02 -8.32
C CYS A 238 10.86 1.77 -7.47
N ASP A 239 10.93 1.44 -6.18
CA ASP A 239 11.92 1.89 -5.21
C ASP A 239 12.07 3.41 -5.05
N LYS A 240 10.93 4.12 -5.05
CA LYS A 240 10.85 5.57 -4.81
C LYS A 240 9.77 5.88 -3.77
N PRO A 241 9.97 5.48 -2.51
CA PRO A 241 8.91 5.56 -1.51
C PRO A 241 8.54 7.01 -1.13
N LEU A 242 9.45 7.98 -1.33
CA LEU A 242 9.15 9.41 -1.10
C LEU A 242 8.26 10.04 -2.20
N LEU A 243 7.85 9.27 -3.23
CA LEU A 243 6.96 9.73 -4.30
C LEU A 243 5.70 10.41 -3.77
N TYR A 244 5.10 9.86 -2.70
CA TYR A 244 3.83 10.36 -2.20
C TYR A 244 3.97 11.64 -1.38
N GLU A 245 4.89 11.66 -0.40
CA GLU A 245 5.06 12.85 0.45
C GLU A 245 5.73 13.99 -0.33
N GLN A 246 6.83 13.71 -1.03
CA GLN A 246 7.57 14.76 -1.73
C GLN A 246 7.06 15.01 -3.14
N GLY A 247 6.89 13.96 -3.94
CA GLY A 247 6.44 14.10 -5.32
C GLY A 247 5.02 14.65 -5.40
N TRP A 248 4.09 14.10 -4.61
CA TRP A 248 2.68 14.50 -4.64
C TRP A 248 2.27 15.49 -3.54
N GLY A 249 3.15 15.79 -2.57
CA GLY A 249 2.80 16.65 -1.44
C GLY A 249 1.77 16.03 -0.49
N LYS A 250 1.59 14.71 -0.49
CA LYS A 250 0.58 14.05 0.34
C LYS A 250 0.91 14.21 1.82
N LYS A 251 -0.11 14.58 2.60
CA LYS A 251 -0.04 14.63 4.06
C LYS A 251 -0.40 13.26 4.65
N LEU A 252 0.51 12.29 4.52
CA LEU A 252 0.37 10.92 5.04
C LEU A 252 0.06 10.84 6.55
N THR A 253 -0.56 9.75 6.97
CA THR A 253 -0.85 9.45 8.39
C THR A 253 -0.36 8.06 8.79
N TYR A 254 -1.03 7.03 8.28
CA TYR A 254 -0.69 5.62 8.47
C TYR A 254 -0.52 4.97 7.11
N VAL A 255 0.59 4.27 6.91
CA VAL A 255 0.81 3.36 5.79
C VAL A 255 1.06 1.97 6.37
N ILE A 256 0.11 1.07 6.14
CA ILE A 256 0.17 -0.30 6.67
C ILE A 256 0.34 -1.27 5.50
N ALA A 257 1.35 -2.12 5.57
CA ALA A 257 1.62 -3.16 4.60
C ALA A 257 1.06 -4.51 5.10
N PHE A 258 0.39 -5.24 4.22
CA PHE A 258 -0.24 -6.52 4.50
C PHE A 258 0.37 -7.58 3.60
N SER A 259 0.76 -8.72 4.14
CA SER A 259 1.08 -9.94 3.38
C SER A 259 0.58 -11.17 4.14
N VAL A 260 0.76 -12.34 3.55
CA VAL A 260 0.49 -13.62 4.22
C VAL A 260 1.52 -13.97 5.30
N GLU A 261 2.62 -13.23 5.36
CA GLU A 261 3.70 -13.42 6.33
C GLU A 261 3.58 -12.49 7.54
N GLY A 262 2.77 -11.42 7.44
CA GLY A 262 2.59 -10.46 8.52
C GLY A 262 2.03 -9.10 8.08
N ILE A 263 1.81 -8.24 9.08
CA ILE A 263 1.28 -6.88 8.92
C ILE A 263 2.21 -5.91 9.63
N VAL A 264 2.66 -4.89 8.90
CA VAL A 264 3.70 -3.96 9.38
C VAL A 264 3.29 -2.51 9.13
N ASP A 265 3.55 -1.64 10.10
CA ASP A 265 3.48 -0.20 9.89
C ASP A 265 4.75 0.26 9.18
N VAL A 266 4.61 0.54 7.89
CA VAL A 266 5.72 0.96 7.01
C VAL A 266 5.74 2.47 6.80
N THR A 267 4.97 3.24 7.58
CA THR A 267 4.83 4.70 7.41
C THR A 267 6.18 5.41 7.28
N ARG A 268 7.18 5.03 8.09
CA ARG A 268 8.51 5.65 8.09
C ARG A 268 9.28 5.52 6.77
N ARG A 269 9.02 4.45 5.99
CA ARG A 269 9.59 4.29 4.65
C ARG A 269 9.10 5.35 3.67
N TYR A 270 7.90 5.89 3.88
CA TYR A 270 7.23 6.80 2.96
C TYR A 270 7.23 8.27 3.41
N VAL A 271 7.95 8.60 4.50
CA VAL A 271 7.98 9.96 5.08
C VAL A 271 9.42 10.35 5.43
N LYS A 272 9.77 11.61 5.15
CA LYS A 272 11.08 12.20 5.40
C LYS A 272 11.30 12.59 6.86
N ASP A 273 10.23 12.95 7.57
CA ASP A 273 10.29 13.33 8.98
C ASP A 273 9.05 12.85 9.73
N MET A 274 9.22 11.78 10.51
CA MET A 274 8.11 11.21 11.28
C MET A 274 7.61 12.16 12.38
N ASN A 275 8.40 13.14 12.83
CA ASN A 275 7.94 14.13 13.81
C ASN A 275 6.87 15.05 13.23
N VAL A 276 6.86 15.29 11.92
CA VAL A 276 5.83 16.07 11.21
C VAL A 276 4.57 15.21 10.97
N VAL A 277 4.71 13.89 10.95
CA VAL A 277 3.61 12.94 10.72
C VAL A 277 2.91 12.58 12.03
N ARG A 278 3.66 12.46 13.12
CA ARG A 278 3.17 12.06 14.45
C ARG A 278 1.93 12.82 14.93
N PRO A 279 1.80 14.16 14.77
CA PRO A 279 0.60 14.90 15.17
C PRO A 279 -0.65 14.52 14.37
N ARG A 280 -0.49 13.98 13.16
CA ARG A 280 -1.59 13.52 12.29
C ARG A 280 -2.05 12.09 12.62
N ARG A 281 -1.27 11.36 13.43
CA ARG A 281 -1.52 9.97 13.84
C ARG A 281 -2.28 9.89 15.16
N GLY A 282 -3.45 10.53 15.18
CA GLY A 282 -4.31 10.62 16.37
C GLY A 282 -5.39 9.53 16.46
N GLU A 283 -5.49 8.62 15.49
CA GLU A 283 -6.59 7.64 15.47
C GLU A 283 -6.46 6.56 16.54
N VAL A 284 -5.24 6.11 16.78
CA VAL A 284 -4.91 5.13 17.83
C VAL A 284 -3.55 5.47 18.41
N TYR A 285 -3.29 5.06 19.66
CA TYR A 285 -1.99 5.28 20.28
C TYR A 285 -0.94 4.29 19.74
N GLU A 286 0.29 4.76 19.51
CA GLU A 286 1.35 3.99 18.85
C GLU A 286 1.66 2.66 19.54
N VAL A 287 1.59 2.61 20.87
CA VAL A 287 1.81 1.37 21.64
C VAL A 287 0.73 0.34 21.33
N TRP A 288 -0.54 0.77 21.20
CA TRP A 288 -1.62 -0.13 20.78
C TRP A 288 -1.36 -0.65 19.39
N LEU A 289 -1.04 0.23 18.44
CA LEU A 289 -0.85 -0.14 17.05
C LEU A 289 0.24 -1.20 16.94
N LYS A 290 1.40 -0.98 17.58
CA LYS A 290 2.50 -1.96 17.60
C LYS A 290 2.08 -3.31 18.17
N GLN A 291 1.36 -3.32 19.30
CA GLN A 291 0.89 -4.54 19.94
C GLN A 291 -0.15 -5.28 19.11
N THR A 292 -1.11 -4.57 18.52
CA THR A 292 -2.16 -5.13 17.66
C THR A 292 -1.55 -5.71 16.39
N LEU A 293 -0.64 -5.00 15.72
CA LEU A 293 0.04 -5.50 14.52
C LEU A 293 0.85 -6.77 14.80
N LYS A 294 1.57 -6.81 15.93
CA LYS A 294 2.27 -8.03 16.37
C LYS A 294 1.29 -9.16 16.62
N SER A 295 0.22 -8.93 17.38
CA SER A 295 -0.77 -9.96 17.69
C SER A 295 -1.44 -10.53 16.45
N LEU A 296 -1.78 -9.67 15.48
CA LEU A 296 -2.37 -10.10 14.21
C LEU A 296 -1.37 -10.86 13.34
N THR A 297 -0.10 -10.47 13.34
CA THR A 297 0.98 -11.19 12.64
C THR A 297 1.20 -12.58 13.24
N ASP A 298 1.27 -12.69 14.56
CA ASP A 298 1.40 -13.98 15.26
C ASP A 298 0.18 -14.88 14.98
N GLU A 299 -1.05 -14.33 15.06
CA GLU A 299 -2.30 -15.04 14.72
C GLU A 299 -2.27 -15.55 13.27
N LEU A 300 -1.85 -14.69 12.32
CA LEU A 300 -1.77 -15.02 10.91
C LEU A 300 -0.77 -16.15 10.64
N ARG A 301 0.44 -16.05 11.21
CA ARG A 301 1.49 -17.06 11.04
C ARG A 301 1.05 -18.43 11.55
N ILE A 302 0.36 -18.47 12.69
CA ILE A 302 -0.23 -19.69 13.25
C ILE A 302 -1.31 -20.26 12.32
N LYS A 303 -2.25 -19.42 11.87
CA LYS A 303 -3.33 -19.86 10.97
C LYS A 303 -2.82 -20.38 9.63
N ARG A 304 -1.73 -19.82 9.12
CA ARG A 304 -1.04 -20.26 7.90
C ARG A 304 -0.25 -21.55 8.09
N GLY A 305 -0.01 -21.96 9.34
CA GLY A 305 0.72 -23.19 9.63
C GLY A 305 2.22 -23.10 9.35
N PHE A 306 2.80 -21.89 9.43
CA PHE A 306 4.26 -21.76 9.32
C PHE A 306 4.96 -22.57 10.42
N LEU A 307 6.01 -23.28 10.03
CA LEU A 307 6.84 -24.06 10.93
C LEU A 307 7.68 -23.14 11.82
N PRO A 308 8.13 -23.61 13.00
CA PRO A 308 8.94 -22.80 13.92
C PRO A 308 10.19 -22.17 13.27
N ASP A 309 10.88 -22.91 12.40
CA ASP A 309 12.07 -22.42 11.71
C ASP A 309 11.75 -21.34 10.66
N GLU A 310 10.59 -21.45 9.99
CA GLU A 310 10.09 -20.44 9.06
C GLU A 310 9.69 -19.16 9.80
N ILE A 311 9.00 -19.30 10.94
CA ILE A 311 8.65 -18.16 11.81
C ILE A 311 9.94 -17.46 12.28
N GLN A 312 10.93 -18.22 12.75
CA GLN A 312 12.19 -17.65 13.21
C GLN A 312 12.96 -16.95 12.08
N HIS A 313 12.84 -17.45 10.85
CA HIS A 313 13.41 -16.78 9.68
C HIS A 313 12.71 -15.46 9.40
N LEU A 314 11.37 -15.45 9.36
CA LEU A 314 10.57 -14.24 9.17
C LEU A 314 10.82 -13.21 10.28
N GLU A 315 10.94 -13.63 11.54
CA GLU A 315 11.24 -12.73 12.67
C GLU A 315 12.62 -12.06 12.53
N ARG A 316 13.60 -12.73 11.93
CA ARG A 316 14.92 -12.13 11.63
C ARG A 316 14.83 -11.07 10.52
N GLU A 317 13.98 -11.29 9.53
CA GLU A 317 13.71 -10.30 8.49
C GLU A 317 12.90 -9.12 9.02
N ASP A 318 11.88 -9.38 9.84
CA ASP A 318 11.10 -8.35 10.54
C ASP A 318 12.03 -7.46 11.39
N ALA A 319 12.95 -8.07 12.14
CA ALA A 319 13.90 -7.32 12.97
C ALA A 319 14.80 -6.39 12.13
N ARG A 320 15.29 -6.88 10.98
CA ARG A 320 16.08 -6.07 10.04
C ARG A 320 15.26 -4.92 9.45
N GLU A 321 14.01 -5.19 9.06
CA GLU A 321 13.12 -4.15 8.59
C GLU A 321 12.80 -3.12 9.70
N GLN A 322 12.69 -3.54 10.96
CA GLN A 322 12.49 -2.61 12.08
C GLN A 322 13.73 -1.72 12.32
N GLU A 323 14.94 -2.19 12.03
CA GLU A 323 16.14 -1.36 12.05
C GLU A 323 16.11 -0.30 10.94
N GLU A 324 15.74 -0.69 9.71
CA GLU A 324 15.51 0.25 8.60
C GLU A 324 14.44 1.29 8.97
N LEU A 325 13.28 0.82 9.43
CA LEU A 325 12.14 1.65 9.86
C LEU A 325 12.39 2.37 11.20
N SER A 326 13.56 2.22 11.83
CA SER A 326 13.91 3.06 12.98
C SER A 326 14.35 4.47 12.55
N LEU A 327 14.74 4.60 11.28
CA LEU A 327 15.13 5.84 10.63
C LEU A 327 14.01 6.33 9.71
N ASP A 328 13.98 7.64 9.46
CA ASP A 328 13.08 8.22 8.47
C ASP A 328 13.63 8.00 7.05
N ALA A 329 12.75 8.04 6.06
CA ALA A 329 13.13 7.80 4.67
C ALA A 329 14.20 8.78 4.20
N LYS A 330 15.27 8.23 3.61
CA LYS A 330 16.37 9.03 3.08
C LYS A 330 15.94 9.72 1.79
N ASP A 331 16.02 11.04 1.81
CA ASP A 331 15.92 11.85 0.59
C ASP A 331 17.26 11.82 -0.14
N VAL A 332 17.31 11.11 -1.26
CA VAL A 332 18.50 10.98 -2.10
C VAL A 332 18.66 12.14 -3.08
N GLY A 333 17.79 13.16 -3.01
CA GLY A 333 17.83 14.33 -3.89
C GLY A 333 17.34 14.06 -5.32
N GLU A 334 16.69 12.91 -5.55
CA GLU A 334 16.10 12.59 -6.84
C GLU A 334 14.87 13.49 -7.11
N SER A 335 14.73 13.97 -8.34
CA SER A 335 13.54 14.70 -8.78
C SER A 335 12.32 13.77 -8.89
N LEU A 336 11.44 13.82 -7.90
CA LEU A 336 10.22 13.01 -7.86
C LEU A 336 9.05 13.70 -8.57
N PRO A 337 8.35 13.03 -9.50
CA PRO A 337 7.26 13.63 -10.24
C PRO A 337 5.99 13.77 -9.37
N GLY A 338 5.15 14.74 -9.72
CA GLY A 338 3.75 14.73 -9.30
C GLY A 338 2.99 13.52 -9.85
N ARG A 339 1.77 13.32 -9.34
CA ARG A 339 0.93 12.19 -9.74
C ARG A 339 0.62 12.27 -11.23
N ARG A 340 0.73 11.15 -11.94
CA ARG A 340 0.39 11.06 -13.37
C ARG A 340 -1.00 10.50 -13.60
N SER A 341 -1.44 9.54 -12.77
CA SER A 341 -2.79 8.97 -12.82
C SER A 341 -3.88 9.97 -12.37
N GLY A 342 -5.10 9.83 -12.89
CA GLY A 342 -6.20 10.74 -12.55
C GLY A 342 -6.29 11.99 -13.43
N SER A 343 -7.48 12.60 -13.47
CA SER A 343 -7.70 13.84 -14.22
C SER A 343 -6.88 15.01 -13.65
N ILE A 344 -6.49 15.96 -14.50
CA ILE A 344 -5.74 17.15 -14.07
C ILE A 344 -6.50 17.92 -12.98
N ALA A 345 -7.81 18.08 -13.13
CA ALA A 345 -8.66 18.75 -12.15
C ALA A 345 -8.64 18.03 -10.79
N TRP A 346 -8.73 16.70 -10.78
CA TRP A 346 -8.69 15.89 -9.55
C TRP A 346 -7.33 15.98 -8.87
N ARG A 347 -6.23 15.87 -9.63
CA ARG A 347 -4.86 16.02 -9.10
C ARG A 347 -4.62 17.42 -8.53
N ARG A 348 -5.02 18.47 -9.25
CA ARG A 348 -4.90 19.87 -8.80
C ARG A 348 -5.70 20.11 -7.51
N ALA A 349 -6.93 19.61 -7.43
CA ALA A 349 -7.76 19.75 -6.23
C ALA A 349 -7.13 19.12 -4.99
N ARG A 350 -6.27 18.12 -5.17
CA ARG A 350 -5.55 17.42 -4.11
C ARG A 350 -4.13 17.94 -3.87
N GLY A 351 -3.65 18.89 -4.68
CA GLY A 351 -2.28 19.39 -4.62
C GLY A 351 -1.23 18.40 -5.16
N GLU A 352 -1.65 17.37 -5.89
CA GLU A 352 -0.79 16.25 -6.30
C GLU A 352 -0.13 16.47 -7.68
N LEU A 353 -0.06 17.71 -8.17
CA LEU A 353 0.62 18.02 -9.45
C LEU A 353 2.16 17.99 -9.33
N GLY A 354 2.68 18.02 -8.10
CA GLY A 354 4.11 18.19 -7.83
C GLY A 354 4.55 19.65 -7.94
N ASN A 355 5.81 19.89 -7.62
CA ASN A 355 6.43 21.19 -7.85
C ASN A 355 6.90 21.24 -9.31
N ASP A 356 6.10 21.85 -10.19
CA ASP A 356 6.57 22.22 -11.53
C ASP A 356 7.81 23.15 -11.34
N SER A 357 9.01 22.61 -11.59
CA SER A 357 10.26 23.37 -11.69
C SER A 357 10.73 23.36 -13.14
#